data_AF-A0A847SZF7-F1
#
_entry.id   AF-A0A847SZF7-F1
#
_cell.length_a   1.000
_cell.length_b   1.000
_cell.length_c   1.000
_cell.angle_alpha   90.00
_cell.angle_beta   90.00
_cell.angle_gamma   90.00
#
_symmetry.space_group_name_H-M   'P 1'
#
loop_
_entity.id
_entity.type
_entity.pdbx_description
1 polymer ?
#
loop_
_entity_poly.entity_id
_entity_poly.type
_entity_poly.pdbx_seq_one_letter_code
_entity_poly.pdbx_strand_id
1 'polypeptide(L)'
;MERTHYSFKRLFLAYLFGYMPFGLLAAILSLVHILPVHFNERPYYGVTGFLIAVLTIPFFGLIFSVLNWVYLNFGSFVYRCVLKVLKIEEKRND
;
A
#
# COMPACT_ATOMS: atom_id res chain seq x y z
N MET A 1 -5.53 26.18 -5.57
CA MET A 1 -5.45 24.71 -5.80
C MET A 1 -6.23 24.02 -4.69
N GLU A 2 -7.22 23.19 -5.05
CA GLU A 2 -7.90 22.32 -4.07
C GLU A 2 -6.84 21.54 -3.27
N ARG A 3 -7.02 21.43 -1.96
CA ARG A 3 -6.17 20.58 -1.13
C ARG A 3 -6.44 19.13 -1.52
N THR A 4 -5.70 18.61 -2.48
CA THR A 4 -5.73 17.18 -2.81
C THR A 4 -5.04 16.42 -1.69
N HIS A 5 -5.71 16.30 -0.54
CA HIS A 5 -5.31 15.36 0.49
C HIS A 5 -5.57 13.97 -0.07
N TYR A 6 -4.51 13.21 -0.31
CA TYR A 6 -4.65 11.82 -0.72
C TYR A 6 -5.35 11.07 0.41
N SER A 7 -6.50 10.48 0.09
CA SER A 7 -7.31 9.76 1.09
C SER A 7 -6.67 8.42 1.40
N PHE A 8 -6.28 8.21 2.66
CA PHE A 8 -5.76 6.93 3.14
C PHE A 8 -6.70 5.76 2.80
N LYS A 9 -8.00 5.96 2.98
CA LYS A 9 -9.02 4.93 2.68
C LYS A 9 -8.97 4.46 1.22
N ARG A 10 -8.78 5.39 0.27
CA ARG A 10 -8.68 5.06 -1.16
C ARG A 10 -7.40 4.31 -1.47
N LEU A 11 -6.28 4.72 -0.88
CA LEU A 11 -5.01 4.01 -1.01
C LEU A 11 -5.10 2.59 -0.41
N PHE A 12 -5.70 2.46 0.77
CA PHE A 12 -5.94 1.17 1.42
C PHE A 12 -6.74 0.21 0.57
N LEU A 13 -7.89 0.65 0.04
CA LEU A 13 -8.69 -0.20 -0.84
C LEU A 13 -7.94 -0.55 -2.13
N ALA A 14 -7.21 0.39 -2.72
CA ALA A 14 -6.43 0.13 -3.93
C ALA A 14 -5.35 -0.93 -3.70
N TYR A 15 -4.57 -0.82 -2.61
CA TYR A 15 -3.55 -1.81 -2.29
C TYR A 15 -4.12 -3.14 -1.81
N LEU A 16 -5.20 -3.12 -1.03
CA LEU A 16 -5.87 -4.32 -0.56
C LEU A 16 -6.37 -5.14 -1.75
N PHE A 17 -7.16 -4.54 -2.65
CA PHE A 17 -7.70 -5.24 -3.81
C PHE A 17 -6.66 -5.50 -4.89
N GLY A 18 -5.64 -4.66 -5.02
CA GLY A 18 -4.52 -4.90 -5.93
C GLY A 18 -3.69 -6.12 -5.54
N TYR A 19 -3.46 -6.32 -4.23
CA TYR A 19 -2.68 -7.45 -3.72
C TYR A 19 -3.52 -8.73 -3.53
N MET A 20 -4.82 -8.58 -3.21
CA MET A 20 -5.73 -9.69 -2.91
C MET A 20 -5.68 -10.87 -3.90
N PRO A 21 -5.74 -10.70 -5.24
CA PRO A 21 -5.74 -11.86 -6.14
C PRO A 21 -4.45 -12.68 -6.03
N PHE A 22 -3.32 -12.03 -5.83
CA PHE A 22 -2.03 -12.70 -5.66
C PHE A 22 -1.92 -13.39 -4.29
N GLY A 23 -2.39 -12.73 -3.23
CA GLY A 23 -2.43 -13.30 -1.88
C GLY A 23 -3.35 -14.51 -1.78
N LEU A 24 -4.53 -14.44 -2.41
CA LEU A 24 -5.48 -15.57 -2.47
C LEU A 24 -4.93 -16.72 -3.29
N LEU A 25 -4.29 -16.45 -4.43
CA LEU A 25 -3.66 -17.49 -5.24
C LEU A 25 -2.56 -18.21 -4.43
N ALA A 26 -1.70 -17.46 -3.74
CA ALA A 26 -0.66 -18.03 -2.89
C ALA A 26 -1.27 -18.86 -1.74
N ALA A 27 -2.37 -18.38 -1.14
CA ALA A 27 -3.08 -19.12 -0.10
C ALA A 27 -3.61 -20.47 -0.60
N ILE A 28 -4.26 -20.49 -1.78
CA ILE A 28 -4.78 -21.72 -2.39
C ILE A 28 -3.64 -22.67 -2.74
N LEU A 29 -2.56 -22.19 -3.36
CA LEU A 29 -1.38 -23.00 -3.69
C LEU A 29 -0.72 -23.60 -2.45
N SER A 30 -0.72 -22.87 -1.33
CA SER A 30 -0.25 -23.39 -0.05
C SER A 30 -1.15 -24.47 0.50
N LEU A 31 -2.47 -24.30 0.38
CA LEU A 31 -3.48 -25.28 0.81
C LEU A 31 -3.29 -26.64 0.12
N VAL A 32 -3.00 -26.64 -1.18
CA VAL A 32 -2.75 -27.86 -1.98
C VAL A 32 -1.30 -28.35 -1.93
N HIS A 33 -0.48 -27.84 -1.00
CA HIS A 33 0.91 -28.23 -0.78
C HIS A 33 1.86 -27.97 -1.97
N ILE A 34 1.52 -27.05 -2.88
CA ILE A 34 2.36 -26.70 -4.04
C ILE A 34 3.37 -25.61 -3.67
N LEU A 35 2.93 -24.56 -2.97
CA LEU A 35 3.77 -23.39 -2.64
C LEU A 35 3.81 -23.13 -1.13
N PRO A 36 4.98 -23.22 -0.46
CA PRO A 36 5.08 -22.90 0.95
C PRO A 36 4.94 -21.39 1.20
N VAL A 37 4.23 -21.04 2.27
CA VAL A 37 4.25 -19.68 2.83
C VAL A 37 5.33 -19.64 3.89
N HIS A 38 6.33 -18.78 3.70
CA HIS A 38 7.44 -18.64 4.65
C HIS A 38 7.07 -17.65 5.74
N PHE A 39 7.16 -18.08 6.99
CA PHE A 39 6.94 -17.23 8.17
C PHE A 39 8.01 -17.53 9.21
N ASN A 40 8.76 -16.50 9.62
CA ASN A 40 9.93 -16.64 10.52
C ASN A 40 10.92 -17.73 10.07
N GLU A 41 11.37 -17.67 8.81
CA GLU A 41 12.32 -18.62 8.20
C GLU A 41 11.82 -20.08 8.11
N ARG A 42 10.55 -20.35 8.41
CA ARG A 42 9.96 -21.69 8.32
C ARG A 42 8.91 -21.76 7.21
N PRO A 43 8.95 -22.80 6.35
CA PRO A 43 7.90 -23.02 5.36
C PRO A 43 6.65 -23.63 6.01
N TYR A 44 5.48 -23.08 5.72
CA TYR A 44 4.19 -23.61 6.12
C TYR A 44 3.36 -23.98 4.89
N TYR A 45 2.67 -25.13 4.98
CA TYR A 45 1.76 -25.66 3.97
C TYR A 45 0.36 -25.90 4.56
N GLY A 46 -0.58 -26.27 3.70
CA GLY A 46 -1.92 -26.66 4.10
C GLY A 46 -2.71 -25.50 4.71
N VAL A 47 -3.52 -25.80 5.72
CA VAL A 47 -4.39 -24.82 6.38
C VAL A 47 -3.59 -23.70 7.05
N THR A 48 -2.44 -24.02 7.65
CA THR A 48 -1.59 -23.03 8.32
C THR A 48 -1.03 -22.03 7.32
N GLY A 49 -0.48 -22.49 6.19
CA GLY A 49 0.02 -21.60 5.14
C GLY A 49 -1.09 -20.76 4.49
N PHE A 50 -2.26 -21.36 4.26
CA PHE A 50 -3.45 -20.64 3.80
C PHE A 50 -3.83 -19.48 4.73
N LEU A 51 -3.94 -19.75 6.04
CA LEU A 51 -4.30 -18.73 7.03
C LEU A 51 -3.28 -17.60 7.09
N ILE A 52 -1.98 -17.92 7.08
CA ILE A 52 -0.92 -16.91 7.06
C ILE A 52 -1.05 -16.04 5.81
N ALA A 53 -1.18 -16.63 4.62
CA ALA A 53 -1.30 -15.88 3.38
C ALA A 53 -2.52 -14.95 3.36
N VAL A 54 -3.70 -15.43 3.77
CA VAL A 54 -4.94 -14.62 3.82
C VAL A 54 -4.80 -13.48 4.81
N LEU A 55 -4.28 -13.74 6.01
CA LEU A 55 -4.08 -12.71 7.02
C LEU A 55 -3.07 -11.66 6.57
N THR A 56 -2.08 -12.01 5.74
CA THR A 56 -1.06 -11.06 5.24
C THR A 56 -1.64 -10.01 4.29
N ILE A 57 -2.77 -10.28 3.62
CA ILE A 57 -3.41 -9.38 2.66
C ILE A 57 -3.75 -8.00 3.27
N PRO A 58 -4.51 -7.90 4.37
CA PRO A 58 -4.78 -6.60 5.00
C PRO A 58 -3.54 -5.92 5.57
N PHE A 59 -2.53 -6.66 6.06
CA PHE A 59 -1.28 -6.06 6.53
C PHE A 59 -0.51 -5.41 5.38
N PHE A 60 -0.39 -6.09 4.24
CA PHE A 60 0.23 -5.53 3.05
C PHE A 60 -0.50 -4.26 2.60
N GLY A 61 -1.83 -4.32 2.52
CA GLY A 61 -2.67 -3.17 2.20
C GLY A 61 -2.41 -1.99 3.15
N LEU A 62 -2.34 -2.24 4.46
CA LEU A 62 -2.11 -1.22 5.48
C LEU A 62 -0.71 -0.60 5.37
N ILE A 63 0.34 -1.43 5.31
CA ILE A 63 1.74 -0.96 5.25
C ILE A 63 1.96 -0.08 4.02
N PHE A 64 1.58 -0.55 2.83
CA PHE A 64 1.78 0.21 1.60
C PHE A 64 0.95 1.49 1.56
N SER A 65 -0.24 1.45 2.15
CA SER A 65 -1.09 2.64 2.23
C SER A 65 -0.53 3.68 3.17
N VAL A 66 0.01 3.29 4.33
CA VAL A 66 0.65 4.22 5.26
C VAL A 66 1.86 4.85 4.60
N LEU A 67 2.75 4.04 4.03
CA LEU A 67 3.97 4.54 3.37
C LEU A 67 3.63 5.51 2.24
N ASN A 68 2.71 5.14 1.35
CA ASN A 68 2.38 5.98 0.21
C ASN A 68 1.56 7.21 0.61
N TRP A 69 0.69 7.09 1.61
CA TRP A 69 -0.04 8.24 2.14
C TRP A 69 0.91 9.28 2.74
N VAL A 70 1.90 8.85 3.54
CA VAL A 70 2.93 9.74 4.08
C VAL A 70 3.74 10.35 2.93
N TYR A 71 4.22 9.54 1.99
CA TYR A 71 5.01 9.99 0.85
C TYR A 71 4.30 11.07 0.03
N LEU A 72 3.04 10.83 -0.36
CA LEU A 72 2.27 11.75 -1.21
C LEU A 72 1.90 13.04 -0.48
N ASN A 73 1.45 12.95 0.78
CA ASN A 73 1.09 14.14 1.56
C ASN A 73 2.34 14.98 1.90
N PHE A 74 3.44 14.33 2.26
CA PHE A 74 4.70 15.01 2.54
C PHE A 74 5.30 15.63 1.27
N GLY A 75 5.34 14.91 0.15
CA GLY A 75 5.80 15.44 -1.13
C GLY A 75 4.96 16.64 -1.59
N SER A 76 3.64 16.58 -1.41
CA SER A 76 2.74 17.71 -1.71
C SER A 76 2.99 18.91 -0.79
N PHE A 77 3.39 18.68 0.47
CA PHE A 77 3.76 19.74 1.40
C PHE A 77 5.08 20.41 0.98
N VAL A 78 6.11 19.61 0.69
CA VAL A 78 7.42 20.12 0.23
C VAL A 78 7.28 20.88 -1.07
N TYR A 79 6.54 20.34 -2.06
CA TYR A 79 6.29 21.00 -3.33
C TYR A 79 5.65 22.38 -3.17
N ARG A 80 4.65 22.51 -2.29
CA ARG A 80 4.02 23.80 -1.96
C ARG A 80 5.00 24.76 -1.29
N CYS A 81 5.83 24.26 -0.37
CA CYS A 81 6.85 25.08 0.28
C CYS A 81 7.85 25.64 -0.74
N VAL A 82 8.33 24.80 -1.67
CA VAL A 82 9.26 25.19 -2.72
C VAL A 82 8.64 26.23 -3.66
N LEU A 83 7.41 26.01 -4.14
CA LEU A 83 6.73 26.99 -5.00
C LEU A 83 6.55 28.35 -4.34
N LYS A 84 6.23 28.36 -3.03
CA LYS A 84 6.09 29.57 -2.24
C LYS A 84 7.42 30.31 -2.08
N VAL A 85 8.51 29.60 -1.82
CA VAL A 85 9.86 30.17 -1.72
C VAL A 85 10.31 30.76 -3.06
N LEU A 86 10.00 30.08 -4.18
CA LEU A 86 10.36 30.54 -5.52
C LEU A 86 9.47 31.69 -6.04
N LYS A 87 8.48 32.18 -5.26
CA LYS A 87 7.51 33.22 -5.67
C LYS A 87 6.78 32.95 -7.00
N ILE A 88 6.73 31.70 -7.45
CA ILE A 88 6.09 31.34 -8.72
C ILE A 88 4.57 31.52 -8.64
N GLU A 89 3.98 31.53 -7.43
CA GLU A 89 2.55 31.76 -7.24
C GLU A 89 2.09 33.19 -7.58
N GLU A 90 2.97 34.20 -7.51
CA GLU A 90 2.59 35.60 -7.76
C GLU A 90 2.51 35.91 -9.27
N LYS A 91 3.28 35.20 -10.11
CA LYS A 91 3.37 35.45 -11.56
C LYS A 91 2.38 34.67 -12.43
N ARG A 92 1.55 33.81 -11.84
CA ARG A 92 0.67 32.88 -12.57
C ARG A 92 -0.83 33.21 -12.44
N ASN A 93 -1.17 34.23 -11.66
CA ASN A 93 -2.54 34.73 -11.48
C ASN A 93 -2.79 36.09 -12.16
N ASP A 94 -1.77 36.67 -12.79
CA ASP A 94 -1.88 37.79 -13.75
C ASP A 94 -1.90 37.23 -15.18
#